data_AF-A0A8J7EQE2-F1
#
_entry.id   AF-A0A8J7EQE2-F1
#
_cell.length_a   1.000
_cell.length_b   1.000
_cell.length_c   1.000
_cell.angle_alpha   90.00
_cell.angle_beta   90.00
_cell.angle_gamma   90.00
#
_symmetry.space_group_name_H-M   'P 1'
#
loop_
_entity.id
_entity.type
_entity.pdbx_description
1 polymer ?
#
loop_
_entity_poly.entity_id
_entity_poly.type
_entity_poly.pdbx_seq_one_letter_code
_entity_poly.pdbx_strand_id
1 'polypeptide(L)'
;MREDQAIKEALKLLGVSSFPSLEDLIEKLSKLRNIYHPDQYQDGKWKKEADTKFQKINSLIDSLKSLEIPKGSEIVLKEPVDNISVINDLRSIVVNQTADIEIFRRENDELRRIIKIAEFNNSALEQKIESERKTDIREKINEIEKAYETSRSKIVGTGITAAIILASAFTSFEVIEKVSDLIEASFPIPSNIINLLILLSLTGLFFAAIKDIWKDCEFRSMLDEISNVTFISRLAQENHYGFGEVELMEFIKRELSASNPRTLTPRRFKQIFSLIPFAFVVYPCEKPFIREKLGLLTPKSLDLLKDSLILYMLERGIIEHEETDNWDRRYRPVEWNI
;
A
#
# COMPACT_ATOMS: atom_id res chain seq x y z
N MET A 1 48.31 -18.24 49.40
CA MET A 1 47.01 -18.25 50.10
C MET A 1 45.97 -17.27 49.52
N ARG A 2 46.30 -16.04 49.09
CA ARG A 2 45.33 -15.13 48.43
C ARG A 2 44.94 -15.55 47.00
N GLU A 3 45.85 -16.22 46.31
CA GLU A 3 45.76 -16.57 44.89
C GLU A 3 44.67 -17.64 44.64
N ASP A 4 44.64 -18.72 45.44
CA ASP A 4 43.60 -19.75 45.38
C ASP A 4 42.20 -19.25 45.76
N GLN A 5 42.13 -18.18 46.57
CA GLN A 5 40.86 -17.64 47.05
C GLN A 5 40.16 -16.81 45.95
N ALA A 6 40.91 -15.99 45.21
CA ALA A 6 40.36 -15.21 44.09
C ALA A 6 39.83 -16.14 42.98
N ILE A 7 40.55 -17.22 42.67
CA ILE A 7 40.12 -18.22 41.68
C ILE A 7 38.87 -18.96 42.16
N LYS A 8 38.82 -19.39 43.43
CA LYS A 8 37.62 -20.06 44.00
C LYS A 8 36.40 -19.15 44.03
N GLU A 9 36.57 -17.87 44.34
CA GLU A 9 35.47 -16.90 44.35
C GLU A 9 34.96 -16.59 42.94
N ALA A 10 35.85 -16.49 41.96
CA ALA A 10 35.50 -16.33 40.54
C ALA A 10 34.74 -17.56 40.01
N LEU A 11 35.20 -18.78 40.32
CA LEU A 11 34.53 -20.04 39.99
C LEU A 11 33.11 -20.12 40.58
N LYS A 12 32.96 -19.73 41.86
CA LYS A 12 31.66 -19.70 42.53
C LYS A 12 30.71 -18.69 41.91
N LEU A 13 31.20 -17.52 41.50
CA LEU A 13 30.40 -16.48 40.83
C LEU A 13 29.94 -16.89 39.43
N LEU A 14 30.76 -17.65 38.70
CA LEU A 14 30.43 -18.17 37.37
C LEU A 14 29.62 -19.46 37.41
N GLY A 15 29.50 -20.11 38.58
CA GLY A 15 28.77 -21.37 38.74
C GLY A 15 29.47 -22.58 38.12
N VAL A 16 30.81 -22.55 38.00
CA VAL A 16 31.60 -23.59 37.33
C VAL A 16 32.65 -24.17 38.29
N SER A 17 32.93 -25.47 38.18
CA SER A 17 33.86 -26.19 39.05
C SER A 17 35.33 -26.08 38.63
N SER A 18 35.62 -25.83 37.35
CA SER A 18 36.97 -25.62 36.82
C SER A 18 36.95 -24.82 35.51
N PHE A 19 38.09 -24.23 35.14
CA PHE A 19 38.31 -23.60 33.83
C PHE A 19 39.64 -24.03 33.21
N PRO A 20 39.78 -23.95 31.87
CA PRO A 20 40.99 -24.38 31.15
C PRO A 20 42.19 -23.45 31.37
N SER A 21 41.95 -22.13 31.45
CA SER A 21 43.00 -21.12 31.60
C SER A 21 42.55 -19.92 32.47
N LEU A 22 43.52 -19.15 32.97
CA LEU A 22 43.26 -17.90 33.69
C LEU A 22 42.67 -16.82 32.76
N GLU A 23 43.12 -16.78 31.50
CA GLU A 23 42.62 -15.90 30.46
C GLU A 23 41.12 -16.15 30.19
N ASP A 24 40.71 -17.42 30.07
CA ASP A 24 39.29 -17.81 29.88
C ASP A 24 38.42 -17.38 31.06
N LEU A 25 38.97 -17.45 32.28
CA LEU A 25 38.30 -17.03 33.51
C LEU A 25 38.08 -15.51 33.51
N ILE A 26 39.11 -14.73 33.13
CA ILE A 26 39.04 -13.27 33.02
C ILE A 26 38.07 -12.83 31.90
N GLU A 27 38.07 -13.52 30.76
CA GLU A 27 37.14 -13.22 29.66
C GLU A 27 35.69 -13.44 30.08
N LYS A 28 35.38 -14.56 30.76
CA LYS A 28 34.03 -14.85 31.23
C LYS A 28 33.57 -13.89 32.33
N LEU A 29 34.45 -13.50 33.25
CA LEU A 29 34.16 -12.45 34.21
C LEU A 29 33.90 -11.10 33.53
N SER A 30 34.63 -10.79 32.46
CA SER A 30 34.42 -9.55 31.69
C SER A 30 33.07 -9.53 30.98
N LYS A 31 32.61 -10.67 30.45
CA LYS A 31 31.25 -10.81 29.91
C LYS A 31 30.19 -10.64 31.00
N LEU A 32 30.38 -11.29 32.16
CA LEU A 32 29.48 -11.17 33.30
C LEU A 32 29.41 -9.72 33.83
N ARG A 33 30.54 -9.01 33.87
CA ARG A 33 30.62 -7.59 34.25
C ARG A 33 29.72 -6.72 33.38
N ASN A 34 29.73 -6.94 32.06
CA ASN A 34 28.93 -6.14 31.13
C ASN A 34 27.42 -6.37 31.30
N ILE A 35 27.00 -7.57 31.72
CA ILE A 35 25.60 -7.89 32.06
C ILE A 35 25.16 -7.14 33.34
N TYR A 36 26.06 -6.98 34.31
CA TYR A 36 25.78 -6.26 35.56
C TYR A 36 26.17 -4.78 35.51
N HIS A 37 26.31 -4.19 34.33
CA HIS A 37 26.64 -2.76 34.23
C HIS A 37 25.48 -1.92 34.78
N PRO A 38 25.70 -0.98 35.72
CA PRO A 38 24.62 -0.24 36.38
C PRO A 38 23.76 0.61 35.42
N ASP A 39 24.28 0.95 34.24
CA ASP A 39 23.53 1.67 33.21
C ASP A 39 22.47 0.82 32.50
N GLN A 40 22.49 -0.51 32.65
CA GLN A 40 21.46 -1.39 32.09
C GLN A 40 20.17 -1.42 32.94
N TYR A 41 20.18 -0.81 34.13
CA TYR A 41 19.06 -0.85 35.08
C TYR A 41 18.52 0.56 35.37
N GLN A 42 17.22 0.76 35.14
CA GLN A 42 16.54 2.04 35.37
C GLN A 42 16.01 2.18 36.82
N ASP A 43 15.70 1.07 37.50
CA ASP A 43 15.18 1.06 38.86
C ASP A 43 16.31 1.19 39.90
N GLY A 44 16.18 2.12 40.84
CA GLY A 44 17.19 2.45 41.84
C GLY A 44 17.57 1.30 42.79
N LYS A 45 16.67 0.34 43.03
CA LYS A 45 17.01 -0.83 43.86
C LYS A 45 17.89 -1.82 43.10
N TRP A 46 17.52 -2.15 41.87
CA TRP A 46 18.28 -3.04 41.00
C TRP A 46 19.60 -2.44 40.54
N LYS A 47 19.64 -1.11 40.33
CA LYS A 47 20.87 -0.38 40.00
C LYS A 47 21.93 -0.47 41.11
N LYS A 48 21.50 -0.36 42.39
CA LYS A 48 22.41 -0.56 43.53
C LYS A 48 22.91 -1.99 43.63
N GLU A 49 22.05 -2.98 43.40
CA GLU A 49 22.46 -4.39 43.42
C GLU A 49 23.44 -4.69 42.27
N ALA A 50 23.17 -4.18 41.07
CA ALA A 50 24.05 -4.29 39.92
C ALA A 50 25.42 -3.64 40.17
N ASP A 51 25.46 -2.43 40.75
CA ASP A 51 26.70 -1.73 41.09
C ASP A 51 27.56 -2.53 42.09
N THR A 52 26.94 -3.11 43.13
CA THR A 52 27.69 -3.97 44.09
C THR A 52 28.29 -5.21 43.42
N LYS A 53 27.55 -5.84 42.49
CA LYS A 53 28.05 -7.00 41.73
C LYS A 53 29.15 -6.58 40.76
N PHE A 54 28.98 -5.44 40.09
CA PHE A 54 29.94 -4.88 39.16
C PHE A 54 31.29 -4.59 39.82
N GLN A 55 31.28 -3.92 40.98
CA GLN A 55 32.49 -3.64 41.76
C GLN A 55 33.18 -4.93 42.21
N LYS A 56 32.41 -5.91 42.68
CA LYS A 56 32.94 -7.21 43.08
C LYS A 56 33.62 -7.93 41.90
N ILE A 57 33.00 -7.93 40.73
CA ILE A 57 33.57 -8.55 39.52
C ILE A 57 34.85 -7.82 39.09
N ASN A 58 34.88 -6.49 39.12
CA ASN A 58 36.09 -5.73 38.80
C ASN A 58 37.25 -6.05 39.76
N SER A 59 36.99 -6.10 41.07
CA SER A 59 38.02 -6.44 42.05
C SER A 59 38.62 -7.84 41.83
N LEU A 60 37.80 -8.79 41.36
CA LEU A 60 38.24 -10.14 41.02
C LEU A 60 39.07 -10.15 39.72
N ILE A 61 38.64 -9.41 38.68
CA ILE A 61 39.42 -9.27 37.45
C ILE A 61 40.80 -8.68 37.73
N ASP A 62 40.87 -7.60 38.53
CA ASP A 62 42.14 -6.96 38.89
C ASP A 62 43.04 -7.90 39.70
N SER A 63 42.45 -8.65 40.62
CA SER A 63 43.17 -9.67 41.39
C SER A 63 43.72 -10.77 40.48
N LEU A 64 42.93 -11.27 39.53
CA LEU A 64 43.36 -12.32 38.60
C LEU A 64 44.43 -11.82 37.62
N LYS A 65 44.32 -10.59 37.09
CA LYS A 65 45.35 -9.97 36.24
C LYS A 65 46.68 -9.79 36.98
N SER A 66 46.64 -9.50 38.28
CA SER A 66 47.85 -9.42 39.10
C SER A 66 48.57 -10.77 39.28
N LEU A 67 47.89 -11.89 39.04
CA LEU A 67 48.49 -13.23 39.02
C LEU A 67 49.14 -13.58 37.68
N GLU A 68 48.72 -12.89 36.60
CA GLU A 68 49.20 -13.08 35.23
C GLU A 68 50.58 -12.42 35.02
N ILE A 69 50.96 -11.48 35.89
CA ILE A 69 52.29 -10.88 35.95
C ILE A 69 53.19 -11.78 36.82
N PRO A 70 54.22 -12.44 36.27
CA PRO A 70 55.15 -13.21 37.10
C PRO A 70 55.81 -12.26 38.11
N LYS A 71 55.75 -12.62 39.40
CA LYS A 71 56.64 -12.07 40.45
C LYS A 71 58.09 -12.42 40.07
N GLY A 72 58.66 -11.59 39.22
CA GLY A 72 59.93 -11.82 38.54
C GLY A 72 60.26 -10.76 37.48
N SER A 73 59.27 -9.97 37.03
CA SER A 73 59.49 -8.76 36.21
C SER A 73 59.48 -7.49 37.05
N GLU A 74 60.25 -7.47 38.15
CA GLU A 74 60.98 -6.23 38.46
C GLU A 74 61.97 -6.06 37.31
N ILE A 75 61.60 -5.28 36.29
CA ILE A 75 62.58 -4.71 35.37
C ILE A 75 63.44 -3.79 36.24
N VAL A 76 64.47 -4.37 36.85
CA VAL A 76 65.64 -3.63 37.27
C VAL A 76 66.17 -3.00 36.00
N LEU A 77 65.89 -1.72 35.81
CA LEU A 77 66.54 -0.84 34.86
C LEU A 77 68.03 -0.77 35.23
N LYS A 78 68.78 -1.83 34.92
CA LYS A 78 70.23 -1.74 34.71
C LYS A 78 70.38 -1.42 33.24
N GLU A 79 70.68 -0.16 32.95
CA GLU A 79 71.07 0.31 31.62
C GLU A 79 72.22 -0.56 31.08
N PRO A 80 72.07 -1.18 29.90
CA PRO A 80 73.19 -1.47 29.03
C PRO A 80 73.16 -0.45 27.89
N VAL A 81 74.25 0.31 27.74
CA VAL A 81 74.45 1.43 26.82
C VAL A 81 74.39 1.05 25.33
N ASP A 82 74.00 -0.18 24.97
CA ASP A 82 74.05 -0.69 23.59
C ASP A 82 72.68 -0.89 22.89
N ASN A 83 71.55 -0.47 23.49
CA ASN A 83 70.21 -0.68 22.89
C ASN A 83 69.52 0.60 22.37
N ILE A 84 70.25 1.71 22.25
CA ILE A 84 69.66 3.02 21.87
C ILE A 84 69.14 3.01 20.42
N SER A 85 69.74 2.24 19.50
CA SER A 85 69.24 2.17 18.11
C SER A 85 67.90 1.41 18.04
N VAL A 86 67.78 0.27 18.72
CA VAL A 86 66.55 -0.55 18.73
C VAL A 86 65.39 0.21 19.37
N ILE A 87 65.65 0.97 20.43
CA ILE A 87 64.63 1.80 21.09
C ILE A 87 64.19 2.96 20.19
N ASN A 88 65.11 3.61 19.46
CA ASN A 88 64.75 4.68 18.53
C ASN A 88 63.99 4.15 17.30
N ASP A 89 64.37 2.98 16.77
CA ASP A 89 63.67 2.33 15.66
C ASP A 89 62.25 1.95 16.06
N LEU A 90 62.06 1.32 17.22
CA LEU A 90 60.73 1.00 17.76
C LEU A 90 59.88 2.25 18.01
N ARG A 91 60.48 3.33 18.52
CA ARG A 91 59.79 4.60 18.73
C ARG A 91 59.33 5.23 17.41
N SER A 92 60.15 5.15 16.37
CA SER A 92 59.79 5.63 15.04
C SER A 92 58.64 4.83 14.42
N ILE A 93 58.62 3.50 14.61
CA ILE A 93 57.55 2.62 14.15
C ILE A 93 56.25 2.95 14.87
N VAL A 94 56.27 3.12 16.20
CA VAL A 94 55.08 3.47 16.98
C VAL A 94 54.55 4.85 16.61
N VAL A 95 55.42 5.84 16.38
CA VAL A 95 55.02 7.19 15.96
C VAL A 95 54.38 7.18 14.57
N ASN A 96 54.94 6.42 13.62
CA ASN A 96 54.36 6.30 12.28
C ASN A 96 53.02 5.56 12.30
N GLN A 97 52.92 4.45 13.04
CA GLN A 97 51.67 3.69 13.15
C GLN A 97 50.57 4.50 13.85
N THR A 98 50.90 5.32 14.85
CA THR A 98 49.91 6.19 15.49
C THR A 98 49.42 7.30 14.57
N ALA A 99 50.30 7.86 13.72
CA ALA A 99 49.91 8.81 12.68
C ALA A 99 48.98 8.17 11.63
N ASP A 100 49.29 6.96 11.17
CA ASP A 100 48.45 6.22 10.21
C ASP A 100 47.07 5.89 10.80
N ILE A 101 47.01 5.45 12.06
CA ILE A 101 45.75 5.19 12.77
C ILE A 101 44.90 6.46 12.86
N GLU A 102 45.53 7.62 13.08
CA GLU A 102 44.81 8.89 13.19
C GLU A 102 44.27 9.36 11.84
N ILE A 103 45.00 9.12 10.74
CA ILE A 103 44.52 9.35 9.37
C ILE A 103 43.33 8.44 9.06
N PHE A 104 43.46 7.13 9.29
CA PHE A 104 42.36 6.18 9.05
C PHE A 104 41.13 6.49 9.90
N ARG A 105 41.32 6.99 11.13
CA ARG A 105 40.20 7.39 11.98
C ARG A 105 39.45 8.59 11.41
N ARG A 106 40.17 9.59 10.88
CA ARG A 106 39.54 10.74 10.20
C ARG A 106 38.82 10.32 8.93
N GLU A 107 39.42 9.47 8.11
CA GLU A 107 38.78 8.94 6.90
C GLU A 107 37.50 8.16 7.24
N ASN A 108 37.53 7.34 8.29
CA ASN A 108 36.36 6.58 8.72
C ASN A 108 35.24 7.50 9.24
N ASP A 109 35.59 8.55 9.99
CA ASP A 109 34.63 9.57 10.43
C ASP A 109 34.05 10.37 9.26
N GLU A 110 34.84 10.66 8.24
CA GLU A 110 34.40 11.34 7.01
C GLU A 110 33.47 10.46 6.18
N LEU A 111 33.83 9.20 5.96
CA LEU A 111 32.98 8.20 5.29
C LEU A 111 31.64 8.02 6.02
N ARG A 112 31.65 7.99 7.36
CA ARG A 112 30.41 7.93 8.17
C ARG A 112 29.52 9.16 7.96
N ARG A 113 30.09 10.35 7.76
CA ARG A 113 29.30 11.55 7.43
C ARG A 113 28.73 11.47 6.03
N ILE A 114 29.51 11.01 5.06
CA ILE A 114 29.06 10.84 3.67
C ILE A 114 27.88 9.87 3.61
N ILE A 115 27.98 8.72 4.29
CA ILE A 115 26.89 7.74 4.37
C ILE A 115 25.63 8.37 4.95
N LYS A 116 25.72 9.09 6.08
CA LYS A 116 24.55 9.77 6.67
C LYS A 116 23.90 10.78 5.73
N ILE A 117 24.70 11.54 4.99
CA ILE A 117 24.19 12.51 4.01
C ILE A 117 23.49 11.78 2.86
N ALA A 118 24.08 10.68 2.38
CA ALA A 118 23.49 9.86 1.32
C ALA A 118 22.16 9.21 1.77
N GLU A 119 22.11 8.66 2.99
CA GLU A 119 20.88 8.11 3.59
C GLU A 119 19.78 9.17 3.69
N PHE A 120 20.12 10.37 4.15
CA PHE A 120 19.17 11.49 4.22
C PHE A 120 18.64 11.88 2.84
N ASN A 121 19.54 12.01 1.85
CA ASN A 121 19.16 12.35 0.48
C ASN A 121 18.29 11.28 -0.17
N ASN A 122 18.59 10.00 0.05
CA ASN A 122 17.77 8.88 -0.44
C ASN A 122 16.39 8.92 0.20
N SER A 123 16.28 9.10 1.51
CA SER A 123 14.98 9.21 2.18
C SER A 123 14.16 10.39 1.67
N ALA A 124 14.80 11.55 1.42
CA ALA A 124 14.14 12.71 0.85
C ALA A 124 13.68 12.47 -0.61
N LEU A 125 14.47 11.76 -1.42
CA LEU A 125 14.11 11.37 -2.78
C LEU A 125 12.95 10.37 -2.80
N GLU A 126 12.97 9.37 -1.93
CA GLU A 126 11.86 8.41 -1.76
C GLU A 126 10.56 9.13 -1.41
N GLN A 127 10.59 10.06 -0.45
CA GLN A 127 9.42 10.88 -0.11
C GLN A 127 8.94 11.72 -1.29
N LYS A 128 9.87 12.29 -2.07
CA LYS A 128 9.52 13.09 -3.24
C LYS A 128 8.86 12.25 -4.33
N ILE A 129 9.43 11.08 -4.66
CA ILE A 129 8.87 10.13 -5.61
C ILE A 129 7.46 9.71 -5.18
N GLU A 130 7.27 9.39 -3.91
CA GLU A 130 5.96 9.01 -3.37
C GLU A 130 4.92 10.14 -3.47
N SER A 131 5.34 11.38 -3.21
CA SER A 131 4.47 12.55 -3.34
C SER A 131 4.10 12.84 -4.80
N GLU A 132 5.04 12.75 -5.74
CA GLU A 132 4.80 12.95 -7.16
C GLU A 132 3.92 11.84 -7.73
N ARG A 133 4.17 10.58 -7.36
CA ARG A 133 3.35 9.42 -7.73
C ARG A 133 1.90 9.56 -7.26
N LYS A 134 1.69 9.97 -6.01
CA LYS A 134 0.33 10.26 -5.48
C LYS A 134 -0.35 11.40 -6.24
N THR A 135 0.40 12.41 -6.67
CA THR A 135 -0.15 13.56 -7.40
C THR A 135 -0.55 13.18 -8.82
N ASP A 136 0.30 12.46 -9.57
CA ASP A 136 0.01 11.97 -10.92
C ASP A 136 -1.15 10.97 -10.93
N ILE A 137 -1.20 10.07 -9.93
CA ILE A 137 -2.35 9.17 -9.74
C ILE A 137 -3.62 9.97 -9.48
N ARG A 138 -3.58 10.98 -8.61
CA ARG A 138 -4.75 11.82 -8.31
C ARG A 138 -5.19 12.67 -9.51
N GLU A 139 -4.26 13.16 -10.33
CA GLU A 139 -4.58 13.86 -11.58
C GLU A 139 -5.23 12.92 -12.60
N LYS A 140 -4.68 11.72 -12.81
CA LYS A 140 -5.29 10.70 -13.68
C LYS A 140 -6.64 10.22 -13.17
N ILE A 141 -6.80 10.08 -11.85
CA ILE A 141 -8.10 9.80 -11.23
C ILE A 141 -9.07 10.94 -11.52
N ASN A 142 -8.67 12.20 -11.37
CA ASN A 142 -9.53 13.34 -11.70
C ASN A 142 -9.86 13.42 -13.20
N GLU A 143 -8.93 13.05 -14.09
CA GLU A 143 -9.17 12.99 -15.54
C GLU A 143 -10.14 11.87 -15.90
N ILE A 144 -10.02 10.71 -15.25
CA ILE A 144 -10.91 9.57 -15.47
C ILE A 144 -12.26 9.79 -14.80
N GLU A 145 -12.30 10.43 -13.63
CA GLU A 145 -13.53 10.90 -13.00
C GLU A 145 -14.21 11.96 -13.88
N LYS A 146 -13.47 12.86 -14.53
CA LYS A 146 -14.03 13.81 -15.51
C LYS A 146 -14.47 13.13 -16.82
N ALA A 147 -13.74 12.14 -17.29
CA ALA A 147 -14.14 11.33 -18.44
C ALA A 147 -15.39 10.48 -18.13
N TYR A 148 -15.54 10.09 -16.86
CA TYR A 148 -16.67 9.33 -16.32
C TYR A 148 -17.81 10.20 -15.80
N GLU A 149 -17.59 11.49 -15.52
CA GLU A 149 -18.62 12.51 -15.35
C GLU A 149 -19.26 12.82 -16.70
N THR A 150 -19.89 11.81 -17.31
CA THR A 150 -21.22 12.04 -17.86
C THR A 150 -22.10 12.54 -16.73
N SER A 151 -22.07 13.87 -16.61
CA SER A 151 -22.82 14.76 -15.75
C SER A 151 -23.78 14.06 -14.79
N ARG A 152 -23.68 14.23 -13.46
CA ARG A 152 -24.94 14.25 -12.68
C ARG A 152 -25.96 15.19 -13.35
N SER A 153 -25.49 16.24 -14.05
CA SER A 153 -26.26 17.09 -14.95
C SER A 153 -26.78 16.41 -16.21
N LYS A 154 -26.13 15.37 -16.74
CA LYS A 154 -26.62 14.53 -17.85
C LYS A 154 -27.69 13.56 -17.37
N ILE A 155 -27.55 12.89 -16.24
CA ILE A 155 -28.58 11.98 -15.68
C ILE A 155 -29.78 12.78 -15.17
N VAL A 156 -29.54 13.88 -14.45
CA VAL A 156 -30.59 14.83 -14.07
C VAL A 156 -31.16 15.50 -15.33
N GLY A 157 -30.33 15.82 -16.32
CA GLY A 157 -30.75 16.41 -17.58
C GLY A 157 -31.61 15.47 -18.41
N THR A 158 -31.24 14.20 -18.57
CA THR A 158 -32.03 13.18 -19.27
C THR A 158 -33.25 12.77 -18.46
N GLY A 159 -33.18 12.73 -17.13
CA GLY A 159 -34.34 12.53 -16.25
C GLY A 159 -35.34 13.70 -16.34
N ILE A 160 -34.86 14.94 -16.34
CA ILE A 160 -35.66 16.15 -16.59
C ILE A 160 -36.19 16.13 -18.02
N THR A 161 -35.40 15.73 -19.01
CA THR A 161 -35.83 15.65 -20.41
C THR A 161 -36.90 14.57 -20.59
N ALA A 162 -36.75 13.41 -19.95
CA ALA A 162 -37.77 12.36 -19.94
C ALA A 162 -39.03 12.81 -19.21
N ALA A 163 -38.91 13.54 -18.10
CA ALA A 163 -40.04 14.13 -17.38
C ALA A 163 -40.72 15.24 -18.20
N ILE A 164 -39.97 16.06 -18.95
CA ILE A 164 -40.49 17.06 -19.88
C ILE A 164 -41.14 16.39 -21.09
N ILE A 165 -40.58 15.30 -21.63
CA ILE A 165 -41.19 14.53 -22.72
C ILE A 165 -42.50 13.90 -22.25
N LEU A 166 -42.55 13.33 -21.04
CA LEU A 166 -43.79 12.85 -20.44
C LEU A 166 -44.80 13.98 -20.24
N ALA A 167 -44.40 15.05 -19.56
CA ALA A 167 -45.27 16.19 -19.26
C ALA A 167 -45.79 16.83 -20.55
N SER A 168 -44.92 17.02 -21.55
CA SER A 168 -45.31 17.50 -22.87
C SER A 168 -46.21 16.49 -23.58
N ALA A 169 -45.96 15.18 -23.55
CA ALA A 169 -46.91 14.22 -24.13
C ALA A 169 -48.31 14.31 -23.49
N PHE A 170 -48.41 14.58 -22.19
CA PHE A 170 -49.69 14.76 -21.49
C PHE A 170 -50.35 16.13 -21.73
N THR A 171 -49.58 17.24 -21.76
CA THR A 171 -50.13 18.59 -21.99
C THR A 171 -50.30 18.93 -23.47
N SER A 172 -49.61 18.21 -24.35
CA SER A 172 -49.64 18.46 -25.79
C SER A 172 -50.72 17.66 -26.50
N PHE A 173 -51.63 16.95 -25.82
CA PHE A 173 -52.76 16.31 -26.51
C PHE A 173 -53.54 17.32 -27.37
N GLU A 174 -53.82 18.52 -26.85
CA GLU A 174 -54.47 19.60 -27.62
C GLU A 174 -53.58 20.18 -28.73
N VAL A 175 -52.26 20.18 -28.55
CA VAL A 175 -51.31 20.69 -29.56
C VAL A 175 -51.10 19.66 -30.68
N ILE A 176 -51.07 18.37 -30.31
CA ILE A 176 -50.99 17.22 -31.21
C ILE A 176 -52.24 17.19 -32.07
N GLU A 177 -53.44 17.37 -31.50
CA GLU A 177 -54.69 17.51 -32.26
C GLU A 177 -54.63 18.68 -33.24
N LYS A 178 -54.21 19.88 -32.81
CA LYS A 178 -54.07 21.05 -33.70
C LYS A 178 -53.06 20.86 -34.83
N VAL A 179 -51.93 20.20 -34.55
CA VAL A 179 -50.91 19.88 -35.55
C VAL A 179 -51.45 18.82 -36.52
N SER A 180 -52.21 17.85 -36.01
CA SER A 180 -52.86 16.82 -36.81
C SER A 180 -53.89 17.40 -37.77
N ASP A 181 -54.75 18.31 -37.30
CA ASP A 181 -55.74 19.01 -38.12
C ASP A 181 -55.09 19.85 -39.23
N LEU A 182 -53.95 20.50 -38.93
CA LEU A 182 -53.17 21.26 -39.92
C LEU A 182 -52.50 20.36 -40.97
N ILE A 183 -52.04 19.17 -40.56
CA ILE A 183 -51.44 18.19 -41.47
C ILE A 183 -52.53 17.53 -42.32
N GLU A 184 -53.70 17.20 -41.75
CA GLU A 184 -54.86 16.69 -42.48
C GLU A 184 -55.38 17.72 -43.50
N ALA A 185 -55.31 19.01 -43.19
CA ALA A 185 -55.61 20.08 -44.14
C ALA A 185 -54.62 20.16 -45.33
N SER A 186 -53.40 19.65 -45.16
CA SER A 186 -52.32 19.70 -46.17
C SER A 186 -52.10 18.37 -46.89
N PHE A 187 -52.49 17.25 -46.27
CA PHE A 187 -52.32 15.89 -46.77
C PHE A 187 -53.56 15.06 -46.42
N PRO A 188 -54.05 14.17 -47.32
CA PRO A 188 -55.25 13.34 -47.08
C PRO A 188 -54.95 12.15 -46.15
N ILE A 189 -54.35 12.42 -44.99
CA ILE A 189 -54.04 11.43 -43.97
C ILE A 189 -54.97 11.73 -42.78
N PRO A 190 -55.78 10.75 -42.34
CA PRO A 190 -56.65 10.94 -41.17
C PRO A 190 -55.85 11.34 -39.93
N SER A 191 -56.31 12.36 -39.22
CA SER A 191 -55.72 12.87 -37.97
C SER A 191 -55.41 11.79 -36.93
N ASN A 192 -56.24 10.75 -36.84
CA ASN A 192 -56.00 9.60 -35.95
C ASN A 192 -54.66 8.88 -36.22
N ILE A 193 -54.24 8.78 -37.49
CA ILE A 193 -53.00 8.09 -37.87
C ILE A 193 -51.79 8.97 -37.54
N ILE A 194 -51.90 10.29 -37.77
CA ILE A 194 -50.85 11.27 -37.44
C ILE A 194 -50.64 11.32 -35.92
N ASN A 195 -51.74 11.36 -35.14
CA ASN A 195 -51.69 11.33 -33.68
C ASN A 195 -51.01 10.06 -33.16
N LEU A 196 -51.34 8.90 -33.74
CA LEU A 196 -50.70 7.64 -33.39
C LEU A 196 -49.19 7.65 -33.69
N LEU A 197 -48.78 8.18 -34.84
CA LEU A 197 -47.36 8.28 -35.21
C LEU A 197 -46.57 9.22 -34.29
N ILE A 198 -47.14 10.38 -33.96
CA ILE A 198 -46.53 11.33 -33.02
C ILE A 198 -46.41 10.71 -31.62
N LEU A 199 -47.46 10.03 -31.15
CA LEU A 199 -47.46 9.33 -29.87
C LEU A 199 -46.41 8.22 -29.83
N LEU A 200 -46.31 7.40 -30.89
CA LEU A 200 -45.29 6.35 -31.00
C LEU A 200 -43.88 6.93 -31.02
N SER A 201 -43.67 8.06 -31.70
CA SER A 201 -42.38 8.75 -31.72
C SER A 201 -41.96 9.26 -30.33
N LEU A 202 -42.87 9.96 -29.64
CA LEU A 202 -42.62 10.46 -28.27
C LEU A 202 -42.40 9.32 -27.28
N THR A 203 -43.19 8.25 -27.40
CA THR A 203 -43.04 7.04 -26.59
C THR A 203 -41.68 6.37 -26.85
N GLY A 204 -41.25 6.29 -28.11
CA GLY A 204 -39.93 5.78 -28.49
C GLY A 204 -38.78 6.60 -27.90
N LEU A 205 -38.86 7.93 -27.98
CA LEU A 205 -37.88 8.84 -27.36
C LEU A 205 -37.83 8.67 -25.84
N PHE A 206 -39.00 8.52 -25.20
CA PHE A 206 -39.09 8.27 -23.77
C PHE A 206 -38.41 6.95 -23.36
N PHE A 207 -38.68 5.85 -24.09
CA PHE A 207 -38.00 4.58 -23.84
C PHE A 207 -36.49 4.64 -24.10
N ALA A 208 -36.05 5.39 -25.11
CA ALA A 208 -34.62 5.62 -25.36
C ALA A 208 -33.97 6.34 -24.17
N ALA A 209 -34.60 7.41 -23.65
CA ALA A 209 -34.09 8.14 -22.48
C ALA A 209 -34.04 7.26 -21.23
N ILE A 210 -35.08 6.45 -20.98
CA ILE A 210 -35.07 5.46 -19.88
C ILE A 210 -33.92 4.47 -20.06
N LYS A 211 -33.73 3.95 -21.27
CA LYS A 211 -32.68 2.97 -21.58
C LYS A 211 -31.30 3.53 -21.23
N ASP A 212 -31.04 4.79 -21.58
CA ASP A 212 -29.76 5.45 -21.26
C ASP A 212 -29.58 5.65 -19.75
N ILE A 213 -30.61 6.10 -19.04
CA ILE A 213 -30.58 6.21 -17.57
C ILE A 213 -30.30 4.85 -16.92
N TRP A 214 -30.93 3.80 -17.44
CA TRP A 214 -30.78 2.45 -16.91
C TRP A 214 -29.37 1.91 -17.16
N LYS A 215 -28.82 2.15 -18.35
CA LYS A 215 -27.43 1.82 -18.71
C LYS A 215 -26.44 2.47 -17.76
N ASP A 216 -26.59 3.75 -17.48
CA ASP A 216 -25.69 4.48 -16.57
C ASP A 216 -25.78 3.97 -15.13
N CYS A 217 -27.00 3.69 -14.65
CA CYS A 217 -27.20 3.15 -13.31
C CYS A 217 -26.63 1.74 -13.15
N GLU A 218 -26.82 0.87 -14.13
CA GLU A 218 -26.24 -0.47 -14.10
C GLU A 218 -24.72 -0.42 -14.21
N PHE A 219 -24.13 0.47 -15.02
CA PHE A 219 -22.69 0.67 -15.06
C PHE A 219 -22.12 1.10 -13.70
N ARG A 220 -22.77 2.05 -13.02
CA ARG A 220 -22.38 2.46 -11.65
C ARG A 220 -22.47 1.28 -10.68
N SER A 221 -23.52 0.47 -10.77
CA SER A 221 -23.63 -0.73 -9.93
C SER A 221 -22.51 -1.73 -10.19
N MET A 222 -22.04 -1.88 -11.43
CA MET A 222 -20.89 -2.74 -11.74
C MET A 222 -19.59 -2.16 -11.17
N LEU A 223 -19.38 -0.83 -11.26
CA LEU A 223 -18.24 -0.18 -10.61
C LEU A 223 -18.21 -0.45 -9.10
N ASP A 224 -19.35 -0.25 -8.42
CA ASP A 224 -19.46 -0.53 -6.98
C ASP A 224 -19.22 -2.02 -6.67
N GLU A 225 -19.64 -2.92 -7.57
CA GLU A 225 -19.45 -4.37 -7.42
C GLU A 225 -17.97 -4.77 -7.55
N ILE A 226 -17.25 -4.23 -8.54
CA ILE A 226 -15.83 -4.58 -8.77
C ILE A 226 -14.90 -3.92 -7.76
N SER A 227 -15.25 -2.73 -7.25
CA SER A 227 -14.47 -2.04 -6.22
C SER A 227 -14.71 -2.58 -4.80
N ASN A 228 -15.63 -3.55 -4.64
CA ASN A 228 -15.92 -4.16 -3.35
C ASN A 228 -14.77 -5.07 -2.89
N VAL A 229 -14.51 -5.08 -1.58
CA VAL A 229 -13.54 -5.95 -0.90
C VAL A 229 -13.71 -7.42 -1.29
N THR A 230 -14.94 -7.93 -1.40
CA THR A 230 -15.19 -9.33 -1.76
C THR A 230 -14.83 -9.66 -3.20
N PHE A 231 -14.90 -8.69 -4.11
CA PHE A 231 -14.46 -8.86 -5.48
C PHE A 231 -12.93 -8.90 -5.54
N ILE A 232 -12.28 -7.94 -4.88
CA ILE A 232 -10.81 -7.83 -4.86
C ILE A 232 -10.19 -9.04 -4.14
N SER A 233 -10.80 -9.53 -3.05
CA SER A 233 -10.36 -10.75 -2.36
C SER A 233 -10.41 -11.99 -3.28
N ARG A 234 -11.41 -12.09 -4.17
CA ARG A 234 -11.47 -13.17 -5.16
C ARG A 234 -10.42 -13.00 -6.25
N LEU A 235 -10.21 -11.78 -6.73
CA LEU A 235 -9.13 -11.47 -7.67
C LEU A 235 -7.76 -11.86 -7.08
N ALA A 236 -7.55 -11.57 -5.80
CA ALA A 236 -6.35 -11.88 -5.04
C ALA A 236 -6.04 -13.38 -4.94
N GLN A 237 -7.09 -14.18 -4.73
CA GLN A 237 -6.98 -15.64 -4.62
C GLN A 237 -6.57 -16.30 -5.94
N GLU A 238 -7.00 -15.73 -7.07
CA GLU A 238 -6.67 -16.29 -8.38
C GLU A 238 -5.33 -15.78 -8.91
N ASN A 239 -4.93 -14.55 -8.52
CA ASN A 239 -3.75 -13.86 -9.05
C ASN A 239 -2.72 -13.56 -7.95
N HIS A 240 -2.31 -14.59 -7.22
CA HIS A 240 -1.38 -14.46 -6.09
C HIS A 240 -0.05 -13.79 -6.44
N TYR A 241 0.44 -13.94 -7.67
CA TYR A 241 1.73 -13.42 -8.12
C TYR A 241 1.64 -12.14 -8.96
N GLY A 242 0.44 -11.60 -9.15
CA GLY A 242 0.17 -10.48 -10.07
C GLY A 242 -0.71 -10.88 -11.24
N PHE A 243 -1.10 -9.88 -12.03
CA PHE A 243 -1.98 -10.03 -13.19
C PHE A 243 -1.69 -8.99 -14.28
N GLY A 244 -1.96 -9.36 -15.53
CA GLY A 244 -2.01 -8.44 -16.68
C GLY A 244 -3.38 -7.78 -16.87
N GLU A 245 -3.48 -6.81 -17.77
CA GLU A 245 -4.75 -6.14 -18.08
C GLU A 245 -5.75 -7.06 -18.77
N VAL A 246 -5.25 -7.94 -19.63
CA VAL A 246 -6.08 -8.90 -20.36
C VAL A 246 -6.72 -9.89 -19.38
N GLU A 247 -5.91 -10.42 -18.46
CA GLU A 247 -6.36 -11.34 -17.40
C GLU A 247 -7.40 -10.67 -16.49
N LEU A 248 -7.16 -9.41 -16.11
CA LEU A 248 -8.11 -8.63 -15.33
C LEU A 248 -9.44 -8.41 -16.07
N MET A 249 -9.39 -8.09 -17.36
CA MET A 249 -10.60 -7.95 -18.18
C MET A 249 -11.41 -9.24 -18.26
N GLU A 250 -10.75 -10.38 -18.47
CA GLU A 250 -11.40 -11.68 -18.49
C GLU A 250 -12.04 -12.02 -17.13
N PHE A 251 -11.32 -11.72 -16.04
CA PHE A 251 -11.83 -11.88 -14.68
C PHE A 251 -13.08 -11.04 -14.43
N ILE A 252 -13.04 -9.74 -14.74
CA ILE A 252 -14.18 -8.82 -14.60
C ILE A 252 -15.37 -9.34 -15.40
N LYS A 253 -15.15 -9.71 -16.67
CA LYS A 253 -16.22 -10.22 -17.53
C LYS A 253 -16.85 -11.48 -16.95
N ARG A 254 -16.05 -12.43 -16.46
CA ARG A 254 -16.52 -13.69 -15.88
C ARG A 254 -17.31 -13.44 -14.59
N GLU A 255 -16.77 -12.65 -13.66
CA GLU A 255 -17.45 -12.36 -12.38
C GLU A 255 -18.77 -11.60 -12.58
N LEU A 256 -18.78 -10.58 -13.44
CA LEU A 256 -20.00 -9.82 -13.72
C LEU A 256 -21.05 -10.66 -14.46
N SER A 257 -20.63 -11.69 -15.21
CA SER A 257 -21.54 -12.63 -15.88
C SER A 257 -22.03 -13.76 -14.95
N ALA A 258 -21.24 -14.12 -13.94
CA ALA A 258 -21.57 -15.15 -12.95
C ALA A 258 -22.35 -14.61 -11.73
N SER A 259 -22.36 -13.29 -11.54
CA SER A 259 -23.02 -12.62 -10.40
C SER A 259 -24.50 -13.07 -10.26
N ASN A 260 -24.76 -13.80 -9.16
CA ASN A 260 -26.08 -14.35 -8.83
C ASN A 260 -27.14 -13.23 -8.77
N PRO A 261 -28.36 -13.41 -9.31
CA PRO A 261 -29.42 -12.41 -9.30
C PRO A 261 -30.05 -12.26 -7.91
N ARG A 262 -29.27 -11.83 -6.90
CA ARG A 262 -29.84 -11.35 -5.64
C ARG A 262 -30.27 -9.89 -5.85
N THR A 263 -31.52 -9.77 -6.31
CA THR A 263 -32.49 -8.71 -5.99
C THR A 263 -31.92 -7.43 -5.38
N LEU A 264 -31.25 -6.64 -6.20
CA LEU A 264 -30.97 -5.23 -5.91
C LEU A 264 -31.60 -4.42 -7.03
N THR A 265 -32.91 -4.19 -6.93
CA THR A 265 -33.42 -2.93 -7.45
C THR A 265 -32.69 -1.84 -6.66
N PRO A 266 -31.93 -0.94 -7.31
CA PRO A 266 -31.24 0.12 -6.61
C PRO A 266 -32.23 0.86 -5.70
N ARG A 267 -31.91 1.12 -4.43
CA ARG A 267 -32.81 1.82 -3.50
C ARG A 267 -33.37 3.12 -4.08
N ARG A 268 -32.59 3.80 -4.94
CA ARG A 268 -32.99 5.01 -5.68
C ARG A 268 -34.01 4.74 -6.80
N PHE A 269 -33.93 3.59 -7.47
CA PHE A 269 -34.93 3.15 -8.45
C PHE A 269 -36.29 2.93 -7.80
N LYS A 270 -36.32 2.39 -6.57
CA LYS A 270 -37.58 2.18 -5.85
C LYS A 270 -38.35 3.48 -5.59
N GLN A 271 -37.65 4.61 -5.44
CA GLN A 271 -38.26 5.94 -5.22
C GLN A 271 -38.70 6.61 -6.53
N ILE A 272 -37.93 6.47 -7.61
CA ILE A 272 -38.29 7.06 -8.92
C ILE A 272 -39.46 6.29 -9.56
N PHE A 273 -39.45 4.96 -9.45
CA PHE A 273 -40.46 4.11 -10.08
C PHE A 273 -41.67 3.78 -9.20
N SER A 274 -41.67 4.12 -7.90
CA SER A 274 -42.90 4.08 -7.10
C SER A 274 -43.99 5.04 -7.60
N LEU A 275 -43.63 6.00 -8.47
CA LEU A 275 -44.55 6.94 -9.10
C LEU A 275 -45.14 6.41 -10.43
N ILE A 276 -44.65 5.28 -10.96
CA ILE A 276 -45.12 4.70 -12.24
C ILE A 276 -45.66 3.29 -11.98
N PRO A 277 -47.00 3.11 -11.83
CA PRO A 277 -47.60 1.84 -11.42
C PRO A 277 -47.38 0.67 -12.38
N PHE A 278 -46.88 0.90 -13.60
CA PHE A 278 -46.62 -0.12 -14.62
C PHE A 278 -45.17 -0.60 -14.72
N ALA A 279 -44.21 0.01 -14.00
CA ALA A 279 -42.80 -0.36 -14.12
C ALA A 279 -42.41 -1.69 -13.45
N PHE A 280 -43.35 -2.33 -12.73
CA PHE A 280 -43.14 -3.57 -12.00
C PHE A 280 -43.28 -4.86 -12.83
N VAL A 281 -43.61 -4.77 -14.13
CA VAL A 281 -43.72 -5.95 -15.01
C VAL A 281 -42.40 -6.26 -15.75
N VAL A 282 -41.27 -5.70 -15.30
CA VAL A 282 -39.97 -6.21 -15.74
C VAL A 282 -39.75 -7.52 -14.96
N TYR A 283 -39.96 -8.63 -15.67
CA TYR A 283 -39.58 -9.99 -15.28
C TYR A 283 -38.25 -9.99 -14.48
N PRO A 284 -38.00 -10.99 -13.62
CA PRO A 284 -36.66 -11.23 -13.10
C PRO A 284 -35.75 -11.67 -14.26
N CYS A 285 -35.41 -10.74 -15.15
CA CYS A 285 -34.36 -10.93 -16.14
C CYS A 285 -33.06 -11.02 -15.36
N GLU A 286 -32.34 -12.10 -15.59
CA GLU A 286 -31.03 -12.31 -15.02
C GLU A 286 -30.14 -11.10 -15.36
N LYS A 287 -29.49 -10.51 -14.36
CA LYS A 287 -28.59 -9.35 -14.52
C LYS A 287 -27.62 -9.49 -15.72
N PRO A 288 -27.03 -10.66 -16.01
CA PRO A 288 -26.15 -10.83 -17.17
C PRO A 288 -26.84 -10.50 -18.50
N PHE A 289 -28.09 -10.94 -18.67
CA PHE A 289 -28.87 -10.67 -19.87
C PHE A 289 -29.14 -9.17 -20.06
N ILE A 290 -29.45 -8.46 -18.98
CA ILE A 290 -29.68 -7.00 -19.01
C ILE A 290 -28.38 -6.29 -19.38
N ARG A 291 -27.26 -6.64 -18.75
CA ARG A 291 -25.94 -6.05 -19.02
C ARG A 291 -25.51 -6.26 -20.47
N GLU A 292 -25.74 -7.44 -21.03
CA GLU A 292 -25.46 -7.72 -22.43
C GLU A 292 -26.34 -6.87 -23.37
N LYS A 293 -27.66 -6.82 -23.14
CA LYS A 293 -28.60 -6.04 -23.97
C LYS A 293 -28.38 -4.52 -23.88
N LEU A 294 -27.86 -4.02 -22.76
CA LEU A 294 -27.47 -2.62 -22.61
C LEU A 294 -26.08 -2.31 -23.22
N GLY A 295 -25.36 -3.32 -23.71
CA GLY A 295 -24.01 -3.17 -24.26
C GLY A 295 -22.98 -2.82 -23.18
N LEU A 296 -23.17 -3.31 -21.96
CA LEU A 296 -22.30 -3.06 -20.82
C LEU A 296 -21.14 -4.06 -20.71
N LEU A 297 -21.22 -5.18 -21.44
CA LEU A 297 -20.16 -6.20 -21.53
C LEU A 297 -19.36 -6.11 -22.86
N THR A 298 -19.45 -4.98 -23.57
CA THR A 298 -18.62 -4.71 -24.76
C THR A 298 -17.18 -4.39 -24.36
N PRO A 299 -16.18 -4.63 -25.23
CA PRO A 299 -14.76 -4.34 -24.93
C PRO A 299 -14.54 -2.95 -24.35
N LYS A 300 -15.12 -1.91 -24.97
CA LYS A 300 -15.03 -0.52 -24.50
C LYS A 300 -15.52 -0.31 -23.06
N SER A 301 -16.61 -0.97 -22.68
CA SER A 301 -17.19 -0.86 -21.33
C SER A 301 -16.34 -1.61 -20.31
N LEU A 302 -15.81 -2.78 -20.69
CA LEU A 302 -14.92 -3.56 -19.85
C LEU A 302 -13.57 -2.86 -19.65
N ASP A 303 -13.01 -2.22 -20.69
CA ASP A 303 -11.79 -1.40 -20.58
C ASP A 303 -11.96 -0.29 -19.54
N LEU A 304 -13.11 0.40 -19.56
CA LEU A 304 -13.42 1.44 -18.58
C LEU A 304 -13.52 0.89 -17.16
N LEU A 305 -14.19 -0.26 -16.97
CA LEU A 305 -14.29 -0.93 -15.67
C LEU A 305 -12.91 -1.38 -15.16
N LYS A 306 -12.10 -1.95 -16.06
CA LYS A 306 -10.73 -2.37 -15.80
C LYS A 306 -9.86 -1.20 -15.35
N ASP A 307 -9.83 -0.12 -16.12
CA ASP A 307 -9.03 1.07 -15.78
C ASP A 307 -9.47 1.66 -14.44
N SER A 308 -10.78 1.74 -14.20
CA SER A 308 -11.34 2.22 -12.92
C SER A 308 -10.90 1.35 -11.75
N LEU A 309 -10.92 0.03 -11.91
CA LEU A 309 -10.51 -0.91 -10.87
C LEU A 309 -9.00 -0.86 -10.61
N ILE A 310 -8.17 -0.80 -11.66
CA ILE A 310 -6.72 -0.64 -11.53
C ILE A 310 -6.38 0.60 -10.73
N LEU A 311 -7.01 1.74 -11.04
CA LEU A 311 -6.77 2.99 -10.34
C LEU A 311 -7.21 2.91 -8.88
N TYR A 312 -8.38 2.34 -8.61
CA TYR A 312 -8.86 2.13 -7.25
C TYR A 312 -7.86 1.29 -6.42
N MET A 313 -7.31 0.23 -7.02
CA MET A 313 -6.34 -0.64 -6.35
C MET A 313 -4.97 0.03 -6.18
N LEU A 314 -4.50 0.80 -7.16
CA LEU A 314 -3.26 1.59 -7.07
C LEU A 314 -3.35 2.68 -6.00
N GLU A 315 -4.47 3.42 -5.94
CA GLU A 315 -4.69 4.48 -4.95
C GLU A 315 -4.64 3.94 -3.51
N ARG A 316 -5.16 2.73 -3.31
CA ARG A 316 -5.15 2.05 -2.01
C ARG A 316 -3.87 1.29 -1.71
N GLY A 317 -2.89 1.30 -2.61
CA GLY A 317 -1.65 0.54 -2.45
C GLY A 317 -1.85 -0.97 -2.40
N ILE A 318 -2.95 -1.47 -2.98
CA ILE A 318 -3.22 -2.92 -3.05
C ILE A 318 -2.30 -3.58 -4.10
N ILE A 319 -2.07 -2.86 -5.19
CA ILE A 319 -1.20 -3.28 -6.29
C ILE A 319 -0.14 -2.21 -6.60
N GLU A 320 0.92 -2.65 -7.26
CA GLU A 320 1.96 -1.83 -7.85
C GLU A 320 2.13 -2.17 -9.32
N HIS A 321 2.41 -1.15 -10.13
CA HIS A 321 2.87 -1.37 -11.50
C HIS A 321 4.25 -2.04 -11.47
N GLU A 322 4.38 -3.15 -12.18
CA GLU A 322 5.62 -3.93 -12.24
C GLU A 322 6.36 -3.65 -13.55
N GLU A 323 5.72 -3.95 -14.68
CA GLU A 323 6.32 -3.81 -16.01
C GLU A 323 5.25 -3.56 -17.08
N THR A 324 5.70 -3.16 -18.27
CA THR A 324 4.83 -3.02 -19.45
C THR A 324 5.44 -3.83 -20.58
N ASP A 325 4.71 -4.82 -21.08
CA ASP A 325 5.12 -5.65 -22.22
C ASP A 325 4.07 -5.53 -23.33
N ASN A 326 4.50 -5.10 -24.52
CA ASN A 326 3.62 -4.97 -25.70
C ASN A 326 2.26 -4.29 -25.44
N TRP A 327 2.28 -3.16 -24.71
CA TRP A 327 1.09 -2.38 -24.32
C TRP A 327 0.20 -3.02 -23.25
N ASP A 328 0.54 -4.21 -22.76
CA ASP A 328 -0.09 -4.83 -21.60
C ASP A 328 0.70 -4.44 -20.33
N ARG A 329 0.00 -3.83 -19.37
CA ARG A 329 0.58 -3.42 -18.09
C ARG A 329 0.41 -4.56 -17.10
N ARG A 330 1.51 -4.97 -16.47
CA ARG A 330 1.50 -5.98 -15.40
C ARG A 330 1.52 -5.30 -14.04
N TYR A 331 0.75 -5.87 -13.14
CA TYR A 331 0.62 -5.38 -11.78
C TYR A 331 0.94 -6.50 -10.80
N ARG A 332 1.82 -6.19 -9.85
CA ARG A 332 2.13 -7.08 -8.74
C ARG A 332 1.36 -6.64 -7.48
N PRO A 333 0.96 -7.57 -6.62
CA PRO A 333 0.37 -7.21 -5.34
C PRO A 333 1.43 -6.67 -4.36
N VAL A 334 1.05 -5.67 -3.58
CA VAL A 334 1.92 -5.13 -2.50
C VAL A 334 1.55 -5.78 -1.18
N GLU A 335 0.26 -5.71 -0.82
CA GLU A 335 -0.32 -6.41 0.32
C GLU A 335 -1.73 -6.87 -0.04
N TRP A 336 -1.95 -8.19 -0.09
CA TRP A 336 -3.30 -8.77 -0.18
C TRP A 336 -4.03 -8.81 1.16
N ASN A 337 -3.55 -8.09 2.19
CA ASN A 337 -4.18 -8.02 3.51
C ASN A 337 -5.46 -7.18 3.45
N ILE A 338 -6.51 -7.73 2.83
CA ILE A 338 -7.84 -7.12 2.68
C ILE A 338 -8.86 -7.88 3.54
#